data_AF-A0A5B8VKH5-F1
#
_entry.id   AF-A0A5B8VKH5-F1
#
_cell.length_a   1.000
_cell.length_b   1.000
_cell.length_c   1.000
_cell.angle_alpha   90.00
_cell.angle_beta   90.00
_cell.angle_gamma   90.00
#
_symmetry.space_group_name_H-M   'P 1'
#
loop_
_entity.id
_entity.type
_entity.pdbx_description
1 polymer ?
#
loop_
_entity_poly.entity_id
_entity_poly.type
_entity_poly.pdbx_seq_one_letter_code
_entity_poly.pdbx_strand_id
1 'polypeptide(L)'
;MQESDFADTTCLANLLFHSVWLYEHRREFSKDILVEKFTEITKNLISLGLEGKQHYSNLLFIFNNVQKSLLNQRKFQNFVRDINLIDQKNNQMTVVEQYIRYKQEESRAEALEEGMEIGREEGMEKGMEKGMEKRSLEIAKYLIKAGNPLNEVAKITKLDIKQLKKLQASV
;
A
#
# COMPACT_ATOMS: atom_id res chain seq x y z
N MET A 1 -26.47 26.16 28.97
CA MET A 1 -25.18 26.40 28.30
C MET A 1 -25.53 26.51 26.82
N GLN A 2 -25.42 27.69 26.23
CA GLN A 2 -25.93 27.93 24.87
C GLN A 2 -25.11 27.13 23.85
N GLU A 3 -25.80 26.43 22.95
CA GLU A 3 -25.23 25.63 21.85
C GLU A 3 -24.46 26.45 20.81
N SER A 4 -24.46 27.78 20.93
CA SER A 4 -23.77 28.70 20.03
C SER A 4 -22.25 28.59 20.06
N ASP A 5 -21.68 27.97 21.10
CA ASP A 5 -20.23 28.08 21.36
C ASP A 5 -19.44 26.80 21.02
N PHE A 6 -20.10 25.76 20.47
CA PHE A 6 -19.47 24.49 20.05
C PHE A 6 -19.49 24.23 18.53
N ALA A 7 -19.99 25.18 17.73
CA ALA A 7 -20.79 24.83 16.54
C ALA A 7 -20.06 24.56 15.20
N ASP A 8 -18.88 25.11 14.90
CA ASP A 8 -18.54 25.21 13.45
C ASP A 8 -17.68 24.07 12.87
N THR A 9 -16.69 23.53 13.60
CA THR A 9 -15.75 22.54 13.02
C THR A 9 -16.07 21.09 13.38
N THR A 10 -16.57 20.84 14.59
CA THR A 10 -16.98 19.52 15.08
C THR A 10 -18.25 19.02 14.36
N CYS A 11 -19.16 19.93 14.01
CA CYS A 11 -20.37 19.62 13.27
C CYS A 11 -20.04 19.15 11.84
N LEU A 12 -19.14 19.85 11.14
CA LEU A 12 -18.70 19.48 9.80
C LEU A 12 -17.93 18.16 9.75
N ALA A 13 -17.09 17.89 10.76
CA ALA A 13 -16.40 16.60 10.88
C ALA A 13 -17.39 15.44 11.06
N ASN A 14 -18.44 15.62 11.87
CA ASN A 14 -19.49 14.62 12.05
C ASN A 14 -20.35 14.44 10.80
N LEU A 15 -20.71 15.52 10.10
CA LEU A 15 -21.42 15.48 8.81
C LEU A 15 -20.61 14.76 7.73
N LEU A 16 -19.30 14.99 7.72
CA LEU A 16 -18.37 14.30 6.84
C LEU A 16 -18.28 12.81 7.15
N PHE A 17 -18.11 12.46 8.43
CA PHE A 17 -18.01 11.07 8.84
C PHE A 17 -19.31 10.32 8.54
N HIS A 18 -20.46 10.97 8.75
CA HIS A 18 -21.77 10.40 8.43
C HIS A 18 -21.99 10.22 6.93
N SER A 19 -21.58 11.17 6.09
CA SER A 19 -21.72 11.05 4.63
C SER A 19 -20.82 9.97 4.03
N VAL A 20 -19.60 9.82 4.53
CA VAL A 20 -18.69 8.72 4.16
C VAL A 20 -19.25 7.37 4.64
N TRP A 21 -19.70 7.29 5.90
CA TRP A 21 -20.27 6.06 6.45
C TRP A 21 -21.49 5.57 5.66
N LEU A 22 -22.41 6.48 5.31
CA LEU A 22 -23.58 6.17 4.47
C LEU A 22 -23.16 5.65 3.09
N TYR A 23 -22.10 6.20 2.49
CA TYR A 23 -21.62 5.71 1.21
C TYR A 23 -21.01 4.30 1.31
N GLU A 24 -20.08 4.09 2.24
CA GLU A 24 -19.35 2.83 2.37
C GLU A 24 -20.27 1.67 2.78
N HIS A 25 -21.28 1.94 3.64
CA HIS A 25 -22.06 0.88 4.28
C HIS A 25 -23.49 0.72 3.75
N ARG A 26 -24.09 1.77 3.17
CA ARG A 26 -25.52 1.74 2.77
C ARG A 26 -25.74 1.85 1.26
N ARG A 27 -24.78 2.36 0.48
CA ARG A 27 -24.91 2.63 -0.98
C ARG A 27 -26.18 3.40 -1.37
N GLU A 28 -26.72 4.20 -0.45
CA GLU A 28 -28.02 4.88 -0.62
C GLU A 28 -27.98 6.08 -1.60
N PHE A 29 -26.79 6.60 -1.92
CA PHE A 29 -26.63 7.75 -2.82
C PHE A 29 -25.96 7.37 -4.13
N SER A 30 -26.37 8.03 -5.22
CA SER A 30 -25.61 7.97 -6.48
C SER A 30 -24.24 8.62 -6.30
N LYS A 31 -23.24 8.14 -7.06
CA LYS A 31 -21.87 8.66 -6.98
C LYS A 31 -21.78 10.17 -7.22
N ASP A 32 -22.63 10.70 -8.10
CA ASP A 32 -22.64 12.13 -8.43
C ASP A 32 -23.16 12.99 -7.25
N ILE A 33 -24.21 12.54 -6.55
CA ILE A 33 -24.75 13.23 -5.37
C ILE A 33 -23.72 13.30 -4.23
N LEU A 34 -22.93 12.24 -4.06
CA LEU A 34 -21.88 12.21 -3.04
C LEU A 34 -20.77 13.20 -3.34
N VAL A 35 -20.35 13.29 -4.60
CA VAL A 35 -19.31 14.21 -5.03
C VAL A 35 -19.73 15.66 -4.83
N GLU A 36 -20.99 15.98 -5.12
CA GLU A 36 -21.56 17.31 -4.84
C GLU A 36 -21.51 17.61 -3.33
N LYS A 37 -21.98 16.69 -2.48
CA LYS A 37 -21.92 16.85 -1.02
C LYS A 37 -20.50 17.00 -0.49
N PHE A 38 -19.55 16.20 -0.98
CA PHE A 38 -18.14 16.33 -0.60
C PHE A 38 -17.54 17.66 -1.04
N THR A 39 -17.89 18.13 -2.24
CA THR A 39 -17.46 19.43 -2.75
C THR A 39 -17.96 20.57 -1.88
N GLU A 40 -19.22 20.51 -1.46
CA GLU A 40 -19.83 21.49 -0.56
C GLU A 40 -19.17 21.49 0.83
N ILE A 41 -18.97 20.32 1.43
CA ILE A 41 -18.26 20.19 2.71
C ILE A 41 -16.85 20.75 2.61
N THR A 42 -16.13 20.45 1.52
CA THR A 42 -14.76 20.94 1.31
C THR A 42 -14.73 22.46 1.17
N LYS A 43 -15.68 23.04 0.43
CA LYS A 43 -15.84 24.50 0.32
C LYS A 43 -16.07 25.15 1.67
N ASN A 44 -16.97 24.59 2.48
CA ASN A 44 -17.29 25.09 3.81
C ASN A 44 -16.06 25.03 4.73
N LEU A 45 -15.35 23.89 4.74
CA LEU A 45 -14.12 23.71 5.51
C LEU A 45 -13.04 24.73 5.12
N ILE A 46 -12.81 24.96 3.82
CA ILE A 46 -11.82 25.93 3.36
C ILE A 46 -12.22 27.37 3.74
N SER A 47 -13.51 27.72 3.64
CA SER A 47 -14.01 29.05 4.00
C SER A 47 -13.88 29.39 5.48
N LEU A 48 -13.81 28.39 6.36
CA LEU A 48 -13.64 28.59 7.80
C LEU A 48 -12.22 28.97 8.23
N GLY A 49 -11.25 29.00 7.30
CA GLY A 49 -9.85 29.25 7.63
C GLY A 49 -9.26 28.04 8.35
N LEU A 50 -8.65 27.14 7.58
CA LEU A 50 -8.13 25.87 8.09
C LEU A 50 -6.89 26.08 8.93
N GLU A 51 -7.07 26.37 10.22
CA GLU A 51 -5.96 26.45 11.16
C GLU A 51 -5.84 25.11 11.92
N GLY A 52 -4.71 24.42 11.73
CA GLY A 52 -4.31 23.27 12.55
C GLY A 52 -4.48 21.87 11.92
N LYS A 53 -3.78 20.90 12.54
CA LYS A 53 -3.59 19.53 12.01
C LYS A 53 -4.87 18.73 11.77
N GLN A 54 -5.90 18.91 12.61
CA GLN A 54 -7.15 18.13 12.54
C GLN A 54 -7.98 18.45 11.29
N HIS A 55 -7.98 19.72 10.87
CA HIS A 55 -8.69 20.15 9.67
C HIS A 55 -8.09 19.52 8.40
N TYR A 56 -6.76 19.33 8.37
CA TYR A 56 -6.09 18.64 7.26
C TYR A 56 -6.41 17.15 7.19
N SER A 57 -6.47 16.45 8.33
CA SER A 57 -6.83 15.03 8.37
C SER A 57 -8.22 14.79 7.79
N ASN A 58 -9.18 15.67 8.07
CA ASN A 58 -10.55 15.58 7.51
C ASN A 58 -10.56 15.82 5.99
N LEU A 59 -9.73 16.73 5.49
CA LEU A 59 -9.63 17.00 4.05
C LEU A 59 -8.96 15.85 3.30
N LEU A 60 -7.87 15.29 3.83
CA LEU A 60 -7.25 14.08 3.28
C LEU A 60 -8.25 12.92 3.23
N PHE A 61 -9.07 12.78 4.28
CA PHE A 61 -10.14 11.78 4.34
C PHE A 61 -11.21 12.01 3.26
N ILE A 62 -11.66 13.26 3.04
CA ILE A 62 -12.57 13.61 1.92
C ILE A 62 -11.95 13.23 0.58
N PHE A 63 -10.75 13.71 0.32
CA PHE A 63 -10.08 13.52 -0.98
C PHE A 63 -9.90 12.04 -1.31
N ASN A 64 -9.51 11.23 -0.33
CA ASN A 64 -9.35 9.79 -0.51
C ASN A 64 -10.70 9.11 -0.84
N ASN A 65 -11.78 9.49 -0.16
CA ASN A 65 -13.11 8.96 -0.40
C ASN A 65 -13.72 9.41 -1.74
N VAL A 66 -13.51 10.67 -2.11
CA VAL A 66 -13.92 11.23 -3.41
C VAL A 66 -13.16 10.54 -4.53
N GLN A 67 -11.84 10.34 -4.41
CA GLN A 67 -11.05 9.60 -5.39
C GLN A 67 -11.56 8.16 -5.59
N LYS A 68 -11.82 7.44 -4.50
CA LYS A 68 -12.38 6.08 -4.56
C LYS A 68 -13.77 6.06 -5.23
N SER A 69 -14.57 7.10 -5.01
CA SER A 69 -15.91 7.22 -5.58
C SER A 69 -15.90 7.62 -7.06
N LEU A 70 -15.00 8.53 -7.43
CA LEU A 70 -14.78 9.04 -8.77
C LEU A 70 -13.79 8.15 -9.53
N LEU A 71 -14.28 7.04 -10.08
CA LEU A 71 -13.51 6.15 -10.98
C LEU A 71 -13.01 6.86 -12.26
N ASN A 72 -13.55 8.05 -12.59
CA ASN A 72 -13.18 8.82 -13.77
C ASN A 72 -12.14 9.92 -13.41
N GLN A 73 -10.92 9.75 -13.92
CA GLN A 73 -9.80 10.65 -13.71
C GLN A 73 -10.13 12.12 -14.05
N ARG A 74 -11.00 12.38 -15.04
CA ARG A 74 -11.38 13.74 -15.45
C ARG A 74 -12.29 14.43 -14.44
N LYS A 75 -13.24 13.69 -13.84
CA LYS A 75 -14.11 14.23 -12.78
C LYS A 75 -13.31 14.56 -11.53
N PHE A 76 -12.37 13.68 -11.15
CA PHE A 76 -11.45 13.93 -10.04
C PHE A 76 -10.53 15.13 -10.30
N GLN A 77 -9.99 15.27 -11.52
CA GLN A 77 -9.19 16.44 -11.90
C GLN A 77 -9.97 17.76 -11.80
N ASN A 78 -11.26 17.76 -12.17
CA ASN A 78 -12.11 18.94 -12.01
C ASN A 78 -12.32 19.28 -10.53
N PHE A 79 -12.60 18.28 -9.69
CA PHE A 79 -12.69 18.47 -8.24
C PHE A 79 -11.41 19.08 -7.65
N VAL A 80 -10.24 18.52 -7.98
CA VAL A 80 -8.94 19.05 -7.54
C VAL A 80 -8.73 20.49 -8.01
N ARG A 81 -9.11 20.81 -9.26
CA ARG A 81 -9.03 22.18 -9.81
C ARG A 81 -9.90 23.15 -9.04
N ASP A 82 -11.15 22.78 -8.75
CA ASP A 82 -12.09 23.65 -8.05
C ASP A 82 -11.61 23.94 -6.62
N ILE A 83 -11.02 22.95 -5.94
CA ILE A 83 -10.40 23.15 -4.62
C ILE A 83 -9.18 24.08 -4.70
N ASN A 84 -8.29 23.88 -5.67
CA ASN A 84 -7.12 24.74 -5.86
C ASN A 84 -7.49 26.21 -6.12
N LEU A 85 -8.56 26.47 -6.88
CA LEU A 85 -9.03 27.83 -7.17
C LEU A 85 -9.57 28.54 -5.92
N ILE A 86 -10.17 27.80 -4.99
CA ILE A 86 -10.65 28.34 -3.72
C ILE A 86 -9.46 28.63 -2.80
N ASP A 87 -8.48 27.74 -2.78
CA ASP A 87 -7.29 27.80 -1.91
C ASP A 87 -6.31 28.93 -2.31
N GLN A 88 -6.15 29.20 -3.61
CA GLN A 88 -5.33 30.31 -4.13
C GLN A 88 -5.75 31.68 -3.61
N LYS A 89 -6.99 31.87 -3.16
CA LYS A 89 -7.44 33.11 -2.52
C LYS A 89 -6.96 33.28 -1.07
N ASN A 90 -6.54 32.20 -0.42
CA ASN A 90 -6.26 32.15 1.03
C ASN A 90 -4.76 32.03 1.38
N ASN A 91 -3.87 31.93 0.38
CA ASN A 91 -2.41 32.04 0.52
C ASN A 91 -1.75 31.06 1.54
N GLN A 92 -2.36 29.90 1.79
CA GLN A 92 -1.81 28.81 2.61
C GLN A 92 -1.27 27.68 1.71
N MET A 93 -0.30 26.91 2.22
CA MET A 93 0.24 25.73 1.51
C MET A 93 -0.90 24.77 1.17
N THR A 94 -1.02 24.40 -0.11
CA THR A 94 -2.31 23.93 -0.59
C THR A 94 -2.66 22.55 -0.04
N VAL A 95 -3.93 22.36 0.34
CA VAL A 95 -4.47 21.06 0.79
C VAL A 95 -4.18 19.97 -0.27
N VAL A 96 -4.17 20.37 -1.54
CA VAL A 96 -3.83 19.54 -2.69
C VAL A 96 -2.35 19.15 -2.71
N GLU A 97 -1.42 20.06 -2.44
CA GLU A 97 0.00 19.71 -2.33
C GLU A 97 0.27 18.71 -1.21
N GLN A 98 -0.45 18.81 -0.09
CA GLN A 98 -0.33 17.84 1.00
C GLN A 98 -0.94 16.49 0.63
N TYR A 99 -2.10 16.48 -0.05
CA TYR A 99 -2.69 15.26 -0.58
C TYR A 99 -1.75 14.55 -1.57
N ILE A 100 -1.11 15.31 -2.47
CA ILE A 100 -0.12 14.79 -3.41
C ILE A 100 1.07 14.19 -2.64
N ARG A 101 1.59 14.90 -1.63
CA ARG A 101 2.67 14.38 -0.77
C ARG A 101 2.29 13.10 -0.04
N TYR A 102 1.12 13.07 0.60
CA TYR A 102 0.60 11.88 1.26
C TYR A 102 0.53 10.69 0.29
N LYS A 103 0.00 10.90 -0.92
CA LYS A 103 -0.09 9.84 -1.93
C LYS A 103 1.27 9.38 -2.45
N GLN A 104 2.24 10.27 -2.56
CA GLN A 104 3.62 9.91 -2.91
C GLN A 104 4.28 9.10 -1.80
N GLU A 105 4.05 9.44 -0.54
CA GLU A 105 4.57 8.70 0.62
C GLU A 105 3.93 7.31 0.73
N GLU A 106 2.61 7.21 0.59
CA GLU A 106 1.86 5.94 0.57
C GLU A 106 2.38 5.02 -0.56
N SER A 107 2.49 5.54 -1.78
CA SER A 107 3.03 4.77 -2.92
C SER A 107 4.48 4.34 -2.71
N ARG A 108 5.31 5.18 -2.07
CA ARG A 108 6.70 4.83 -1.77
C ARG A 108 6.78 3.75 -0.69
N ALA A 109 5.90 3.79 0.31
CA ALA A 109 5.83 2.78 1.35
C ALA A 109 5.41 1.42 0.77
N GLU A 110 4.36 1.40 -0.06
CA GLU A 110 3.91 0.19 -0.77
C GLU A 110 5.03 -0.40 -1.64
N ALA A 111 5.70 0.42 -2.45
CA ALA A 111 6.80 -0.04 -3.31
C ALA A 111 7.99 -0.59 -2.50
N LEU A 112 8.26 -0.03 -1.32
CA LEU A 112 9.31 -0.53 -0.43
C LEU A 112 8.92 -1.87 0.19
N GLU A 113 7.67 -2.02 0.64
CA GLU A 113 7.15 -3.26 1.20
C GLU A 113 7.16 -4.39 0.18
N GLU A 114 6.66 -4.14 -1.04
CA GLU A 114 6.72 -5.11 -2.14
C GLU A 114 8.17 -5.50 -2.47
N GLY A 115 9.09 -4.51 -2.54
CA GLY A 115 10.50 -4.76 -2.79
C GLY A 115 11.18 -5.60 -1.69
N MET A 116 10.83 -5.38 -0.42
CA MET A 116 11.31 -6.21 0.68
C MET A 116 10.77 -7.63 0.62
N GLU A 117 9.48 -7.80 0.31
CA GLU A 117 8.84 -9.11 0.24
C GLU A 117 9.44 -9.96 -0.88
N ILE A 118 9.55 -9.41 -2.09
CA ILE A 118 10.19 -10.07 -3.23
C ILE A 118 11.64 -10.43 -2.89
N GLY A 119 12.39 -9.49 -2.30
CA GLY A 119 13.78 -9.73 -1.91
C GLY A 119 13.92 -10.84 -0.86
N ARG A 120 12.98 -10.94 0.07
CA ARG A 120 12.94 -11.98 1.10
C ARG A 120 12.61 -13.35 0.51
N GLU A 121 11.59 -13.43 -0.34
CA GLU A 121 11.19 -14.67 -1.00
C GLU A 121 12.32 -15.22 -1.88
N GLU A 122 12.89 -14.39 -2.75
CA GLU A 122 14.01 -14.80 -3.61
C GLU A 122 15.24 -15.21 -2.78
N GLY A 123 15.53 -14.48 -1.71
CA GLY A 123 16.64 -14.78 -0.82
C GLY A 123 16.47 -16.12 -0.11
N MET A 124 15.24 -16.41 0.36
CA MET A 124 14.90 -17.66 1.02
C MET A 124 14.94 -18.84 0.05
N GLU A 125 14.39 -18.70 -1.16
CA GLU A 125 14.41 -19.74 -2.18
C GLU A 125 15.85 -20.09 -2.59
N LYS A 126 16.65 -19.08 -2.97
CA LYS A 126 18.07 -19.26 -3.34
C LYS A 126 18.88 -19.84 -2.19
N GLY A 127 18.60 -19.43 -0.95
CA GLY A 127 19.25 -19.94 0.24
C GLY A 127 18.92 -21.41 0.49
N MET A 128 17.65 -21.78 0.35
CA MET A 128 17.17 -23.14 0.56
C MET A 128 17.66 -24.10 -0.52
N GLU A 129 17.65 -23.69 -1.79
CA GLU A 129 18.19 -24.48 -2.90
C GLU A 129 19.68 -24.77 -2.70
N LYS A 130 20.49 -23.73 -2.43
CA LYS A 130 21.92 -23.90 -2.15
C LYS A 130 22.18 -24.78 -0.92
N GLY A 131 21.34 -24.66 0.11
CA GLY A 131 21.44 -25.49 1.32
C GLY A 131 21.15 -26.97 1.03
N MET A 132 20.09 -27.25 0.27
CA MET A 132 19.72 -28.60 -0.14
C MET A 132 20.79 -29.22 -1.04
N GLU A 133 21.32 -28.47 -2.01
CA GLU A 133 22.38 -28.94 -2.89
C GLU A 133 23.65 -29.29 -2.11
N LYS A 134 24.11 -28.40 -1.21
CA LYS A 134 25.25 -28.67 -0.33
C LYS A 134 25.04 -29.93 0.51
N ARG A 135 23.87 -30.06 1.13
CA ARG A 135 23.53 -31.24 1.94
C ARG A 135 23.54 -32.52 1.11
N SER A 136 22.96 -32.51 -0.09
CA SER A 136 22.96 -33.65 -1.00
C SER A 136 24.37 -34.05 -1.41
N LEU A 137 25.25 -33.08 -1.67
CA LEU A 137 26.66 -33.33 -1.99
C LEU A 137 27.43 -33.90 -0.79
N GLU A 138 27.22 -33.39 0.42
CA GLU A 138 27.86 -33.92 1.63
C GLU A 138 27.45 -35.37 1.91
N ILE A 139 26.14 -35.68 1.81
CA ILE A 139 25.63 -37.05 1.95
C ILE A 139 26.25 -37.95 0.87
N ALA A 140 26.33 -37.49 -0.38
CA ALA A 140 26.94 -38.26 -1.46
C ALA A 140 28.42 -38.58 -1.17
N LYS A 141 29.20 -37.61 -0.71
CA LYS A 141 30.60 -37.82 -0.31
C LYS A 141 30.73 -38.87 0.79
N TYR A 142 29.88 -38.77 1.82
CA TYR A 142 29.88 -39.73 2.92
C TYR A 142 29.56 -41.16 2.44
N LEU A 143 28.51 -41.32 1.63
CA LEU A 143 28.09 -42.63 1.14
C LEU A 143 29.11 -43.28 0.20
N ILE A 144 29.76 -42.49 -0.67
CA ILE A 144 30.84 -42.94 -1.55
C ILE A 144 32.04 -43.41 -0.71
N LYS A 145 32.46 -42.64 0.29
CA LYS A 145 33.55 -43.04 1.21
C LYS A 145 33.23 -44.31 1.99
N ALA A 146 31.97 -44.52 2.34
CA ALA A 146 31.48 -45.73 2.99
C ALA A 146 31.36 -46.95 2.04
N GLY A 147 31.72 -46.82 0.76
CA GLY A 147 31.74 -47.91 -0.22
C GLY A 147 30.38 -48.25 -0.83
N ASN A 148 29.38 -47.38 -0.71
CA ASN A 148 28.06 -47.63 -1.32
C ASN A 148 28.13 -47.53 -2.85
N PRO A 149 27.40 -48.39 -3.58
CA PRO A 149 27.36 -48.33 -5.04
C PRO A 149 26.68 -47.04 -5.54
N LEU A 150 27.25 -46.43 -6.58
CA LEU A 150 26.80 -45.13 -7.11
C LEU A 150 25.32 -45.08 -7.50
N ASN A 151 24.73 -46.21 -7.89
CA ASN A 151 23.31 -46.30 -8.23
C ASN A 151 22.41 -46.09 -7.00
N GLU A 152 22.81 -46.62 -5.84
CA GLU A 152 22.09 -46.39 -4.58
C GLU A 152 22.31 -44.98 -4.04
N VAL A 153 23.54 -44.45 -4.17
CA VAL A 153 23.83 -43.06 -3.81
C VAL A 153 22.99 -42.07 -4.64
N ALA A 154 22.85 -42.31 -5.94
CA ALA A 154 22.03 -41.48 -6.84
C ALA A 154 20.56 -41.43 -6.41
N LYS A 155 19.99 -42.56 -5.98
CA LYS A 155 18.61 -42.62 -5.48
C LYS A 155 18.43 -41.81 -4.20
N ILE A 156 19.39 -41.91 -3.28
CA ILE A 156 19.31 -41.26 -1.95
C ILE A 156 19.51 -39.75 -2.06
N THR A 157 20.50 -39.30 -2.83
CA THR A 157 20.89 -37.88 -2.90
C THR A 157 20.20 -37.13 -4.04
N LYS A 158 19.45 -37.86 -4.89
CA LYS A 158 18.82 -37.35 -6.12
C LYS A 158 19.82 -36.66 -7.06
N LEU A 159 21.10 -37.01 -6.97
CA LEU A 159 22.15 -36.51 -7.85
C LEU A 159 22.31 -37.42 -9.05
N ASP A 160 22.73 -36.86 -10.18
CA ASP A 160 22.96 -37.65 -11.37
C ASP A 160 24.26 -38.47 -11.27
N ILE A 161 24.32 -39.60 -11.99
CA ILE A 161 25.48 -40.49 -11.95
C ILE A 161 26.76 -39.82 -12.48
N LYS A 162 26.68 -38.86 -13.42
CA LYS A 162 27.83 -38.10 -13.91
C LYS A 162 28.38 -37.15 -12.84
N GLN A 163 27.52 -36.45 -12.11
CA GLN A 163 27.87 -35.62 -10.94
C GLN A 163 28.55 -36.47 -9.88
N LEU A 164 27.99 -37.64 -9.56
CA LEU A 164 28.57 -38.55 -8.58
C LEU A 164 29.92 -39.12 -9.01
N LYS A 165 30.12 -39.44 -10.30
CA LYS A 165 31.43 -39.86 -10.83
C LYS A 165 32.49 -38.77 -10.72
N LYS A 166 32.12 -37.51 -11.00
CA LYS A 166 33.02 -36.36 -10.79
C LYS A 166 33.36 -36.19 -9.31
N LEU A 167 32.37 -36.34 -8.43
CA LEU A 167 32.53 -36.28 -6.99
C LEU A 167 33.46 -37.40 -6.48
N GLN A 168 33.30 -38.62 -6.98
CA GLN A 168 34.14 -39.77 -6.64
C GLN A 168 35.61 -39.57 -7.06
N ALA A 169 35.86 -38.89 -8.18
CA ALA A 169 37.22 -38.56 -8.62
C ALA A 169 37.90 -37.46 -7.78
N SER A 170 37.15 -36.78 -6.90
CA SER A 170 37.61 -35.64 -6.10
C SER A 170 37.51 -35.88 -4.58
N VAL A 171 37.27 -37.12 -4.16
CA VAL A 171 37.07 -37.58 -2.78
C VAL A 171 38.08 -38.66 -2.45
#